data_AF-A0A8C9L986-F1
#
_entry.id   AF-A0A8C9L986-F1
#
_cell.length_a   1.000
_cell.length_b   1.000
_cell.length_c   1.000
_cell.angle_alpha   90.00
_cell.angle_beta   90.00
_cell.angle_gamma   90.00
#
_symmetry.space_group_name_H-M   'P 1'
#
loop_
_entity.id
_entity.type
_entity.pdbx_description
1 polymer ?
#
loop_
_entity_poly.entity_id
_entity_poly.type
_entity_poly.pdbx_seq_one_letter_code
_entity_poly.pdbx_strand_id
1 'polypeptide(L)'
;MRCSLKRSLTAVFAASFLLLLLLLHRGSWQRQDPQEVEFWDLPSDTVLKILKQGTLHIHQDTDNLSVLNNISYHLLAGSPSPHKKFLAVGLSSVRRPRGYYLPDTLQSLFKQSSEEELQEMVVVVHLADADPSWNAQVAADISRRFAHHILLGRLVLIHAPHEFYPTLEGLKRNYNDPEARVKFRSKQNVDYAFLVTFAANLSSYYLMIEDDVLSAKSFFTAIRKAVASQEGSNWATLEFSKLGYIGKLYRSSDLPRLARFLLLFYQEMPCDWLLDHFRLLLTQKDVIRFKPSLFQHMGLYSSFQGNVNRLEDDEFEADAMDLPDNPPAAVFSSMLVFENYEPSKAYSTAKGYFWGKNPAVGSVFCIVFHQPAHVTRVRVRTGSNERHGDFLRAGVLELGQRRRADGRDCSVYTTVGTFEKGNVEWRGLEKGAPNPVECVRIRVTQSQSEWLIIQSIDVWTAGS
;
A
#
# COMPACT_ATOMS: atom_id res chain seq x y z
N MET A 1 40.15 -50.76 34.98
CA MET A 1 41.05 -50.37 33.88
C MET A 1 40.35 -49.35 32.98
N ARG A 2 40.95 -48.17 32.83
CA ARG A 2 40.75 -47.09 31.83
C ARG A 2 39.32 -46.52 31.62
N CYS A 3 38.93 -45.59 32.50
CA CYS A 3 37.94 -44.56 32.17
C CYS A 3 38.57 -43.45 31.31
N SER A 4 37.83 -43.04 30.29
CA SER A 4 38.24 -42.19 29.17
C SER A 4 38.47 -40.72 29.56
N LEU A 5 39.73 -40.26 29.47
CA LEU A 5 40.14 -38.87 29.66
C LEU A 5 39.63 -37.90 28.57
N LYS A 6 38.95 -38.36 27.52
CA LYS A 6 38.60 -37.51 26.36
C LYS A 6 37.28 -36.74 26.49
N ARG A 7 36.40 -37.07 27.44
CA ARG A 7 35.13 -36.33 27.66
C ARG A 7 35.23 -35.20 28.69
N SER A 8 36.29 -35.17 29.51
CA SER A 8 36.50 -34.10 30.50
C SER A 8 37.15 -32.86 29.86
N LEU A 9 38.06 -33.03 28.90
CA LEU A 9 38.73 -31.91 28.24
C LEU A 9 37.76 -31.06 27.38
N THR A 10 36.83 -31.68 26.66
CA THR A 10 35.85 -30.94 25.84
C THR A 10 34.84 -30.14 26.67
N ALA A 11 34.48 -30.61 27.86
CA ALA A 11 33.61 -29.88 28.78
C ALA A 11 34.33 -28.68 29.42
N VAL A 12 35.63 -28.81 29.71
CA VAL A 12 36.45 -27.72 30.26
C VAL A 12 36.71 -26.63 29.21
N PHE A 13 36.94 -26.99 27.94
CA PHE A 13 37.08 -25.99 26.87
C PHE A 13 35.77 -25.26 26.54
N ALA A 14 34.62 -25.95 26.56
CA ALA A 14 33.31 -25.32 26.36
C ALA A 14 32.93 -24.38 27.52
N ALA A 15 33.20 -24.78 28.76
CA ALA A 15 32.97 -23.94 29.94
C ALA A 15 33.91 -22.73 29.99
N SER A 16 35.18 -22.89 29.58
CA SER A 16 36.14 -21.78 29.47
C SER A 16 35.78 -20.81 28.36
N PHE A 17 35.21 -21.28 27.25
CA PHE A 17 34.75 -20.42 26.14
C PHE A 17 33.47 -19.64 26.51
N LEU A 18 32.54 -20.27 27.24
CA LEU A 18 31.37 -19.61 27.81
C LEU A 18 31.75 -18.60 28.91
N LEU A 19 32.76 -18.89 29.74
CA LEU A 19 33.29 -17.91 30.69
C LEU A 19 34.00 -16.74 29.99
N LEU A 20 34.73 -16.98 28.89
CA LEU A 20 35.36 -15.92 28.11
C LEU A 20 34.31 -15.04 27.41
N LEU A 21 33.26 -15.65 26.84
CA LEU A 21 32.12 -14.93 26.26
C LEU A 21 31.35 -14.14 27.33
N LEU A 22 31.15 -14.70 28.52
CA LEU A 22 30.52 -13.99 29.63
C LEU A 22 31.41 -12.88 30.19
N LEU A 23 32.74 -13.03 30.21
CA LEU A 23 33.67 -11.96 30.61
C LEU A 23 33.78 -10.86 29.52
N LEU A 24 33.64 -11.21 28.24
CA LEU A 24 33.58 -10.27 27.12
C LEU A 24 32.21 -9.56 27.03
N HIS A 25 31.11 -10.21 27.43
CA HIS A 25 29.77 -9.60 27.49
C HIS A 25 29.47 -8.86 28.80
N ARG A 26 30.19 -9.18 29.89
CA ARG A 26 30.06 -8.46 31.18
C ARG A 26 30.84 -7.14 31.20
N GLY A 27 31.61 -6.85 30.15
CA GLY A 27 32.31 -5.58 29.95
C GLY A 27 31.49 -4.46 29.26
N SER A 28 30.21 -4.65 28.91
CA SER A 28 29.44 -3.64 28.15
C SER A 28 28.18 -3.10 28.82
N TRP A 29 27.96 -3.35 30.11
CA TRP A 29 26.89 -2.72 30.89
C TRP A 29 27.44 -2.16 32.19
N GLN A 30 28.32 -1.16 32.06
CA GLN A 30 28.58 -0.24 33.15
C GLN A 30 27.53 0.86 33.04
N ARG A 31 26.61 0.88 34.01
CA ARG A 31 25.77 2.04 34.31
C ARG A 31 26.72 3.21 34.52
N GLN A 32 26.86 4.07 33.51
CA GLN A 32 27.51 5.36 33.68
C GLN A 32 26.56 6.17 34.57
N ASP A 33 27.00 6.48 35.79
CA ASP A 33 26.57 7.71 36.44
C ASP A 33 26.72 8.85 35.43
N PRO A 34 25.83 9.87 35.45
CA PRO A 34 25.92 10.97 34.50
C PRO A 34 27.32 11.55 34.55
N GLN A 35 28.10 11.30 33.50
CA GLN A 35 29.32 12.07 33.27
C GLN A 35 28.84 13.51 33.17
N GLU A 36 29.31 14.35 34.09
CA GLU A 36 29.41 15.77 33.82
C GLU A 36 30.15 15.88 32.49
N VAL A 37 29.38 16.17 31.44
CA VAL A 37 29.94 16.59 30.18
C VAL A 37 30.59 17.91 30.53
N GLU A 38 31.92 17.93 30.64
CA GLU A 38 32.67 19.16 30.45
C GLU A 38 32.25 19.66 29.06
N PHE A 39 31.33 20.61 29.07
CA PHE A 39 31.10 21.48 27.95
C PHE A 39 32.46 22.11 27.69
N TRP A 40 33.16 21.64 26.66
CA TRP A 40 34.09 22.50 25.99
C TRP A 40 33.27 23.74 25.63
N ASP A 41 33.60 24.87 26.25
CA ASP A 41 33.06 26.17 25.92
C ASP A 41 33.37 26.40 24.44
N LEU A 42 32.47 25.93 23.57
CA LEU A 42 32.40 26.36 22.19
C LEU A 42 32.31 27.88 22.29
N PRO A 43 33.21 28.64 21.64
CA PRO A 43 33.18 30.09 21.68
C PRO A 43 31.74 30.54 21.46
N SER A 44 31.22 31.47 22.26
CA SER A 44 29.81 31.91 22.22
C SER A 44 29.32 32.14 20.78
N ASP A 45 30.20 32.56 19.88
CA ASP A 45 29.92 32.74 18.46
C ASP A 45 29.56 31.47 17.68
N THR A 46 30.11 30.31 18.03
CA THR A 46 29.84 29.01 17.37
C THR A 46 28.50 28.44 17.84
N VAL A 47 28.22 28.49 19.15
CA VAL A 47 26.90 28.13 19.69
C VAL A 47 25.84 29.09 19.15
N LEU A 48 26.12 30.38 19.13
CA LEU A 48 25.22 31.39 18.56
C LEU A 48 25.03 31.21 17.05
N LYS A 49 26.04 30.77 16.30
CA LYS A 49 25.89 30.45 14.87
C LYS A 49 25.03 29.21 14.64
N ILE A 50 25.22 28.14 15.42
CA ILE A 50 24.42 26.91 15.33
C ILE A 50 22.97 27.19 15.74
N LEU A 51 22.76 27.94 16.83
CA LEU A 51 21.43 28.37 17.26
C LEU A 51 20.80 29.30 16.22
N LYS A 52 21.54 30.27 15.67
CA LYS A 52 21.04 31.14 14.59
C LYS A 52 20.68 30.36 13.33
N GLN A 53 21.50 29.38 12.93
CA GLN A 53 21.22 28.51 11.79
C GLN A 53 19.99 27.62 12.06
N GLY A 54 19.90 27.01 13.23
CA GLY A 54 18.73 26.22 13.65
C GLY A 54 17.46 27.06 13.71
N THR A 55 17.51 28.26 14.28
CA THR A 55 16.39 29.21 14.33
C THR A 55 16.00 29.70 12.93
N LEU A 56 16.98 30.00 12.06
CA LEU A 56 16.72 30.40 10.68
C LEU A 56 16.04 29.26 9.89
N HIS A 57 16.50 28.02 10.07
CA HIS A 57 15.88 26.84 9.45
C HIS A 57 14.47 26.57 9.98
N ILE A 58 14.24 26.68 11.30
CA ILE A 58 12.90 26.53 11.89
C ILE A 58 11.94 27.61 11.36
N HIS A 59 12.39 28.86 11.24
CA HIS A 59 11.58 29.93 10.65
C HIS A 59 11.28 29.66 9.17
N GLN A 60 12.27 29.26 8.38
CA GLN A 60 12.09 28.90 6.97
C GLN A 60 11.13 27.72 6.78
N ASP A 61 11.23 26.68 7.60
CA ASP A 61 10.33 25.51 7.53
C ASP A 61 8.91 25.89 7.96
N THR A 62 8.76 26.74 8.99
CA THR A 62 7.45 27.25 9.43
C THR A 62 6.80 28.13 8.36
N ASP A 63 7.58 29.01 7.73
CA ASP A 63 7.14 29.86 6.63
C ASP A 63 6.73 29.01 5.41
N ASN A 64 7.53 28.00 5.05
CA ASN A 64 7.20 27.07 3.96
C ASN A 64 5.91 26.30 4.23
N LEU A 65 5.68 25.81 5.46
CA LEU A 65 4.45 25.10 5.80
C LEU A 65 3.21 26.01 5.81
N SER A 66 3.39 27.30 6.09
CA SER A 66 2.29 28.27 6.05
C SER A 66 1.73 28.46 4.64
N VAL A 67 2.56 28.25 3.61
CA VAL A 67 2.18 28.34 2.19
C VAL A 67 1.01 27.42 1.89
N LEU A 68 1.00 26.19 2.42
CA LEU A 68 -0.07 25.21 2.17
C LEU A 68 -1.47 25.71 2.54
N ASN A 69 -1.58 26.68 3.47
CA ASN A 69 -2.86 27.24 3.86
C ASN A 69 -3.34 28.36 2.91
N ASN A 70 -2.44 28.94 2.10
CA ASN A 70 -2.67 30.16 1.33
C ASN A 70 -2.33 30.02 -0.17
N ILE A 71 -2.20 28.79 -0.69
CA ILE A 71 -1.90 28.58 -2.11
C ILE A 71 -3.07 29.08 -2.96
N SER A 72 -2.78 30.00 -3.88
CA SER A 72 -3.72 30.41 -4.91
C SER A 72 -3.53 29.55 -6.15
N TYR A 73 -4.42 28.56 -6.35
CA TYR A 73 -4.35 27.69 -7.53
C TYR A 73 -4.97 28.38 -8.75
N HIS A 74 -4.30 28.26 -9.89
CA HIS A 74 -4.90 28.55 -11.19
C HIS A 74 -5.75 27.36 -11.62
N LEU A 75 -7.06 27.56 -11.68
CA LEU A 75 -8.00 26.58 -12.21
C LEU A 75 -8.00 26.68 -13.75
N LEU A 76 -7.27 25.79 -14.40
CA LEU A 76 -7.05 25.84 -15.85
C LEU A 76 -8.23 25.23 -16.62
N ALA A 77 -8.91 24.23 -16.04
CA ALA A 77 -10.15 23.68 -16.59
C ALA A 77 -10.96 22.91 -15.53
N GLY A 78 -12.27 22.90 -15.70
CA GLY A 78 -13.22 22.24 -14.79
C GLY A 78 -13.40 23.00 -13.50
N SER A 79 -14.24 22.47 -12.63
CA SER A 79 -14.44 23.00 -11.27
C SER A 79 -14.71 21.85 -10.30
N PRO A 80 -14.21 21.94 -9.06
CA PRO A 80 -14.55 20.97 -8.03
C PRO A 80 -16.05 20.90 -7.80
N SER A 81 -16.58 19.68 -7.66
CA SER A 81 -17.96 19.45 -7.22
C SER A 81 -18.13 19.91 -5.77
N PRO A 82 -19.25 20.56 -5.41
CA PRO A 82 -19.55 20.91 -4.01
C PRO A 82 -19.87 19.67 -3.16
N HIS A 83 -20.28 18.58 -3.80
CA HIS A 83 -20.54 17.30 -3.14
C HIS A 83 -19.27 16.48 -3.09
N LYS A 84 -18.94 16.01 -1.88
CA LYS A 84 -17.79 15.13 -1.63
C LYS A 84 -17.99 13.79 -2.33
N LYS A 85 -17.01 13.39 -3.13
CA LYS A 85 -17.01 12.13 -3.89
C LYS A 85 -16.48 10.97 -3.04
N PHE A 86 -16.58 9.74 -3.55
CA PHE A 86 -15.90 8.61 -2.93
C PHE A 86 -14.39 8.69 -3.13
N LEU A 87 -13.93 8.86 -4.38
CA LEU A 87 -12.51 8.82 -4.76
C LEU A 87 -12.07 10.09 -5.49
N ALA A 88 -10.92 10.64 -5.10
CA ALA A 88 -10.17 11.60 -5.89
C ALA A 88 -8.90 10.91 -6.42
N VAL A 89 -8.66 10.95 -7.72
CA VAL A 89 -7.44 10.43 -8.35
C VAL A 89 -6.54 11.60 -8.69
N GLY A 90 -5.37 11.68 -8.08
CA GLY A 90 -4.42 12.77 -8.29
C GLY A 90 -3.19 12.32 -9.07
N LEU A 91 -2.82 13.12 -10.08
CA LEU A 91 -1.54 13.02 -10.77
C LEU A 91 -0.94 14.40 -11.06
N SER A 92 0.39 14.47 -11.10
CA SER A 92 1.12 15.65 -11.56
C SER A 92 1.75 15.36 -12.92
N SER A 93 1.71 16.32 -13.84
CA SER A 93 2.32 16.20 -15.17
C SER A 93 3.27 17.37 -15.42
N VAL A 94 4.43 17.05 -15.99
CA VAL A 94 5.47 17.99 -16.40
C VAL A 94 5.93 17.66 -17.81
N ARG A 95 6.51 18.63 -18.51
CA ARG A 95 7.01 18.43 -19.86
C ARG A 95 8.14 17.41 -19.86
N ARG A 96 7.96 16.35 -20.64
CA ARG A 96 9.03 15.37 -20.89
C ARG A 96 9.85 15.79 -22.11
N PRO A 97 11.16 15.47 -22.15
CA PRO A 97 11.95 15.62 -23.38
C PRO A 97 11.41 14.76 -24.52
N ARG A 98 10.82 13.60 -24.19
CA ARG A 98 10.26 12.62 -25.13
C ARG A 98 9.02 11.97 -24.52
N GLY A 99 8.03 11.69 -25.36
CA GLY A 99 6.76 11.09 -24.94
C GLY A 99 5.77 12.08 -24.34
N TYR A 100 4.48 11.79 -24.47
CA TYR A 100 3.39 12.54 -23.88
C TYR A 100 2.26 11.56 -23.55
N TYR A 101 2.18 11.15 -22.29
CA TYR A 101 1.37 10.00 -21.85
C TYR A 101 0.08 10.41 -21.13
N LEU A 102 -0.02 11.66 -20.67
CA LEU A 102 -1.17 12.17 -19.91
C LEU A 102 -2.53 11.87 -20.58
N PRO A 103 -2.72 12.07 -21.91
CA PRO A 103 -3.99 11.74 -22.54
C PRO A 103 -4.33 10.24 -22.46
N ASP A 104 -3.34 9.36 -22.60
CA ASP A 104 -3.55 7.91 -22.55
C ASP A 104 -3.92 7.46 -21.13
N THR A 105 -3.25 8.02 -20.11
CA THR A 105 -3.58 7.80 -18.70
C THR A 105 -5.02 8.22 -18.39
N LEU A 106 -5.41 9.45 -18.77
CA LEU A 106 -6.77 9.94 -18.57
C LEU A 106 -7.81 9.09 -19.33
N GLN A 107 -7.50 8.73 -20.58
CA GLN A 107 -8.35 7.86 -21.38
C GLN A 107 -8.54 6.49 -20.73
N SER A 108 -7.49 5.92 -20.15
CA SER A 108 -7.56 4.65 -19.40
C SER A 108 -8.46 4.79 -18.19
N LEU A 109 -8.24 5.80 -17.34
CA LEU A 109 -9.05 6.01 -16.13
C LEU A 109 -10.55 6.09 -16.45
N PHE A 110 -10.93 6.89 -17.45
CA PHE A 110 -12.33 7.08 -17.77
C PHE A 110 -12.95 5.89 -18.51
N LYS A 111 -12.22 5.25 -19.41
CA LYS A 111 -12.73 4.09 -20.18
C LYS A 111 -12.89 2.84 -19.31
N GLN A 112 -12.07 2.71 -18.28
CA GLN A 112 -12.06 1.56 -17.39
C GLN A 112 -13.03 1.68 -16.21
N SER A 113 -13.80 2.78 -16.15
CA SER A 113 -14.82 3.01 -15.13
C SER A 113 -16.24 2.98 -15.72
N SER A 114 -17.20 2.44 -14.96
CA SER A 114 -18.62 2.55 -15.29
C SER A 114 -19.16 3.96 -15.01
N GLU A 115 -20.33 4.28 -15.55
CA GLU A 115 -20.94 5.59 -15.34
C GLU A 115 -21.26 5.87 -13.87
N GLU A 116 -21.65 4.85 -13.09
CA GLU A 116 -21.88 4.93 -11.65
C GLU A 116 -20.57 5.19 -10.88
N GLU A 117 -19.47 4.54 -11.29
CA GLU A 117 -18.14 4.80 -10.72
C GLU A 117 -17.68 6.24 -11.01
N LEU A 118 -17.90 6.70 -12.24
CA LEU A 118 -17.55 8.06 -12.68
C LEU A 118 -18.34 9.15 -11.95
N GLN A 119 -19.57 8.88 -11.50
CA GLN A 119 -20.34 9.83 -10.67
C GLN A 119 -19.72 10.03 -9.28
N GLU A 120 -18.99 9.03 -8.78
CA GLU A 120 -18.38 8.98 -7.46
C GLU A 120 -16.85 9.22 -7.50
N MET A 121 -16.32 9.64 -8.65
CA MET A 121 -14.90 9.88 -8.88
C MET A 121 -14.63 11.29 -9.43
N VAL A 122 -13.52 11.89 -8.98
CA VAL A 122 -12.94 13.10 -9.60
C VAL A 122 -11.46 12.87 -9.86
N VAL A 123 -11.00 13.21 -11.05
CA VAL A 123 -9.58 13.18 -11.43
C VAL A 123 -9.04 14.61 -11.36
N VAL A 124 -7.94 14.81 -10.63
CA VAL A 124 -7.26 16.09 -10.48
C VAL A 124 -5.87 15.98 -11.10
N VAL A 125 -5.61 16.81 -12.10
CA VAL A 125 -4.30 16.89 -12.75
C VAL A 125 -3.64 18.20 -12.36
N HIS A 126 -2.50 18.11 -11.68
CA HIS A 126 -1.62 19.24 -11.46
C HIS A 126 -0.67 19.38 -12.65
N LEU A 127 -0.90 20.39 -13.50
CA LEU A 127 0.04 20.77 -14.55
C LEU A 127 1.18 21.55 -13.91
N ALA A 128 2.25 20.84 -13.56
CA ALA A 128 3.29 21.31 -12.67
C ALA A 128 4.54 21.80 -13.42
N ASP A 129 4.48 21.99 -14.74
CA ASP A 129 5.64 22.49 -15.47
C ASP A 129 5.96 23.94 -15.11
N ALA A 130 7.24 24.30 -15.19
CA ALA A 130 7.68 25.66 -14.93
C ALA A 130 7.31 26.64 -16.05
N ASP A 131 7.03 26.15 -17.26
CA ASP A 131 6.58 26.96 -18.40
C ASP A 131 5.04 27.11 -18.40
N PRO A 132 4.49 28.30 -18.08
CA PRO A 132 3.05 28.53 -18.07
C PRO A 132 2.42 28.38 -19.46
N SER A 133 3.18 28.64 -20.53
CA SER A 133 2.71 28.50 -21.91
C SER A 133 2.49 27.04 -22.26
N TRP A 134 3.39 26.16 -21.80
CA TRP A 134 3.21 24.71 -21.94
C TRP A 134 1.99 24.22 -21.14
N ASN A 135 1.84 24.67 -19.89
CA ASN A 135 0.68 24.34 -19.07
C ASN A 135 -0.63 24.76 -19.75
N ALA A 136 -0.69 25.98 -20.32
CA ALA A 136 -1.86 26.46 -21.04
C ALA A 136 -2.17 25.64 -22.31
N GLN A 137 -1.13 25.24 -23.07
CA GLN A 137 -1.29 24.40 -24.25
C GLN A 137 -1.81 23.01 -23.90
N VAL A 138 -1.25 22.38 -22.87
CA VAL A 138 -1.72 21.08 -22.36
C VAL A 138 -3.14 21.19 -21.85
N ALA A 139 -3.46 22.22 -21.06
CA ALA A 139 -4.81 22.46 -20.58
C ALA A 139 -5.82 22.59 -21.74
N ALA A 140 -5.48 23.31 -22.81
CA ALA A 140 -6.33 23.43 -23.99
C ALA A 140 -6.52 22.09 -24.73
N ASP A 141 -5.45 21.31 -24.91
CA ASP A 141 -5.55 19.99 -25.56
C ASP A 141 -6.40 19.01 -24.75
N ILE A 142 -6.15 18.91 -23.43
CA ILE A 142 -6.93 18.06 -22.53
C ILE A 142 -8.38 18.54 -22.45
N SER A 143 -8.62 19.85 -22.40
CA SER A 143 -9.97 20.41 -22.37
C SER A 143 -10.78 20.04 -23.60
N ARG A 144 -10.15 20.05 -24.78
CA ARG A 144 -10.78 19.63 -26.03
C ARG A 144 -11.08 18.14 -26.06
N ARG A 145 -10.15 17.29 -25.60
CA ARG A 145 -10.30 15.82 -25.65
C ARG A 145 -11.28 15.28 -24.61
N PHE A 146 -11.31 15.87 -23.43
CA PHE A 146 -12.07 15.38 -22.27
C PHE A 146 -13.16 16.38 -21.81
N ALA A 147 -13.65 17.22 -22.74
CA ALA A 147 -14.65 18.25 -22.47
C ALA A 147 -15.87 17.72 -21.68
N HIS A 148 -16.34 16.52 -22.04
CA HIS A 148 -17.45 15.88 -21.36
C HIS A 148 -17.16 15.61 -19.87
N HIS A 149 -15.99 15.08 -19.54
CA HIS A 149 -15.59 14.82 -18.15
C HIS A 149 -15.38 16.11 -17.36
N ILE A 150 -14.88 17.17 -18.01
CA ILE A 150 -14.73 18.49 -17.40
C ILE A 150 -16.09 19.10 -17.06
N LEU A 151 -17.04 19.08 -18.01
CA LEU A 151 -18.39 19.62 -17.82
C LEU A 151 -19.16 18.91 -16.71
N LEU A 152 -18.92 17.59 -16.54
CA LEU A 152 -19.53 16.80 -15.48
C LEU A 152 -18.79 16.88 -14.13
N GLY A 153 -17.73 17.71 -14.02
CA GLY A 153 -16.94 17.84 -12.79
C GLY A 153 -16.12 16.60 -12.42
N ARG A 154 -15.84 15.73 -13.41
CA ARG A 154 -15.05 14.50 -13.26
C ARG A 154 -13.56 14.70 -13.51
N LEU A 155 -13.19 15.80 -14.16
CA LEU A 155 -11.80 16.17 -14.43
C LEU A 155 -11.57 17.64 -14.07
N VAL A 156 -10.54 17.89 -13.27
CA VAL A 156 -10.11 19.24 -12.88
C VAL A 156 -8.63 19.40 -13.19
N LEU A 157 -8.28 20.46 -13.92
CA LEU A 157 -6.90 20.83 -14.22
C LEU A 157 -6.50 22.03 -13.37
N ILE A 158 -5.45 21.88 -12.59
CA ILE A 158 -4.92 22.92 -11.71
C ILE A 158 -3.46 23.22 -12.02
N HIS A 159 -3.03 24.42 -11.66
CA HIS A 159 -1.63 24.79 -11.62
C HIS A 159 -1.35 25.57 -10.34
N ALA A 160 -0.31 25.19 -9.61
CA ALA A 160 0.21 25.98 -8.50
C ALA A 160 1.33 26.90 -9.03
N PRO A 161 1.19 28.23 -8.93
CA PRO A 161 2.20 29.16 -9.42
C PRO A 161 3.56 29.00 -8.74
N HIS A 162 4.64 29.29 -9.48
CA HIS A 162 6.01 29.08 -8.99
C HIS A 162 6.36 29.97 -7.79
N GLU A 163 5.70 31.13 -7.62
CA GLU A 163 5.91 32.01 -6.46
C GLU A 163 5.61 31.35 -5.10
N PHE A 164 4.80 30.28 -5.10
CA PHE A 164 4.50 29.51 -3.88
C PHE A 164 5.52 28.41 -3.61
N TYR A 165 6.42 28.09 -4.55
CA TYR A 165 7.40 27.02 -4.34
C TYR A 165 8.48 27.49 -3.34
N PRO A 166 8.90 26.63 -2.40
CA PRO A 166 10.09 26.91 -1.61
C PRO A 166 11.32 26.92 -2.52
N THR A 167 12.43 27.48 -2.03
CA THR A 167 13.66 27.54 -2.84
C THR A 167 14.08 26.15 -3.32
N LEU A 168 14.32 26.05 -4.63
CA LEU A 168 14.85 24.87 -5.31
C LEU A 168 16.35 25.02 -5.65
N GLU A 169 17.00 25.99 -5.01
CA GLU A 169 18.42 26.28 -5.12
C GLU A 169 19.13 25.96 -3.79
N GLY A 170 20.41 25.58 -3.84
CA GLY A 170 21.16 25.27 -2.63
C GLY A 170 20.66 24.04 -1.86
N LEU A 171 19.96 23.12 -2.54
CA LEU A 171 19.35 21.93 -1.94
C LEU A 171 20.38 20.98 -1.32
N LYS A 172 19.98 20.30 -0.24
CA LYS A 172 20.81 19.29 0.44
C LYS A 172 21.16 18.11 -0.47
N ARG A 173 22.43 17.67 -0.42
CA ARG A 173 22.97 16.58 -1.24
C ARG A 173 23.20 15.31 -0.43
N ASN A 174 22.12 14.75 0.12
CA ASN A 174 22.20 13.61 1.05
C ASN A 174 22.64 12.28 0.41
N TYR A 175 22.51 12.13 -0.92
CA TYR A 175 22.69 10.85 -1.63
C TYR A 175 23.71 10.89 -2.78
N ASN A 176 24.56 11.92 -2.85
CA ASN A 176 25.50 12.13 -3.96
C ASN A 176 24.86 12.17 -5.37
N ASP A 177 23.55 12.44 -5.44
CA ASP A 177 22.85 12.70 -6.69
C ASP A 177 23.42 13.96 -7.38
N PRO A 178 23.45 13.99 -8.73
CA PRO A 178 23.70 15.22 -9.47
C PRO A 178 22.69 16.31 -9.10
N GLU A 179 23.11 17.58 -9.13
CA GLU A 179 22.27 18.71 -8.74
C GLU A 179 20.93 18.76 -9.46
N ALA A 180 20.93 18.50 -10.77
CA ALA A 180 19.69 18.43 -11.57
C ALA A 180 18.73 17.35 -11.06
N ARG A 181 19.25 16.21 -10.59
CA ARG A 181 18.43 15.12 -10.03
C ARG A 181 17.88 15.50 -8.67
N VAL A 182 18.68 16.15 -7.81
CA VAL A 182 18.23 16.68 -6.51
C VAL A 182 17.12 17.69 -6.72
N LYS A 183 17.31 18.67 -7.61
CA LYS A 183 16.30 19.68 -7.95
C LYS A 183 15.00 19.04 -8.46
N PHE A 184 15.12 18.05 -9.34
CA PHE A 184 13.97 17.32 -9.88
C PHE A 184 13.18 16.60 -8.79
N ARG A 185 13.83 15.76 -7.96
CA ARG A 185 13.13 15.01 -6.90
C ARG A 185 12.55 15.92 -5.83
N SER A 186 13.23 17.02 -5.51
CA SER A 186 12.74 18.00 -4.54
C SER A 186 11.55 18.78 -5.05
N LYS A 187 11.56 19.20 -6.32
CA LYS A 187 10.39 19.80 -6.94
C LYS A 187 9.20 18.83 -6.95
N GLN A 188 9.44 17.56 -7.29
CA GLN A 188 8.38 16.54 -7.33
C GLN A 188 7.68 16.37 -5.96
N ASN A 189 8.42 16.43 -4.86
CA ASN A 189 7.83 16.44 -3.52
C ASN A 189 6.88 17.62 -3.31
N VAL A 190 7.27 18.82 -3.75
CA VAL A 190 6.44 20.02 -3.67
C VAL A 190 5.21 19.91 -4.59
N ASP A 191 5.39 19.40 -5.81
CA ASP A 191 4.31 19.18 -6.78
C ASP A 191 3.19 18.32 -6.19
N TYR A 192 3.57 17.20 -5.54
CA TYR A 192 2.63 16.32 -4.86
C TYR A 192 2.07 16.92 -3.56
N ALA A 193 2.86 17.67 -2.79
CA ALA A 193 2.35 18.38 -1.62
C ALA A 193 1.23 19.36 -1.98
N PHE A 194 1.36 20.07 -3.10
CA PHE A 194 0.34 21.00 -3.60
C PHE A 194 -0.88 20.25 -4.15
N LEU A 195 -0.67 19.24 -4.98
CA LEU A 195 -1.77 18.41 -5.48
C LEU A 195 -2.61 17.78 -4.36
N VAL A 196 -1.95 17.20 -3.36
CA VAL A 196 -2.60 16.56 -2.21
C VAL A 196 -3.35 17.60 -1.35
N THR A 197 -2.78 18.79 -1.16
CA THR A 197 -3.44 19.91 -0.48
C THR A 197 -4.74 20.30 -1.19
N PHE A 198 -4.72 20.45 -2.51
CA PHE A 198 -5.93 20.78 -3.29
C PHE A 198 -7.00 19.69 -3.18
N ALA A 199 -6.58 18.41 -3.19
CA ALA A 199 -7.49 17.27 -3.21
C ALA A 199 -8.14 16.94 -1.85
N ALA A 200 -7.63 17.49 -0.74
CA ALA A 200 -7.98 17.09 0.63
C ALA A 200 -9.49 17.09 0.95
N ASN A 201 -10.27 17.97 0.33
CA ASN A 201 -11.70 18.10 0.60
C ASN A 201 -12.61 17.60 -0.54
N LEU A 202 -12.06 17.03 -1.61
CA LEU A 202 -12.84 16.65 -2.79
C LEU A 202 -13.56 15.30 -2.64
N SER A 203 -13.00 14.41 -1.84
CA SER A 203 -13.45 13.02 -1.75
C SER A 203 -13.22 12.42 -0.36
N SER A 204 -13.74 11.22 -0.11
CA SER A 204 -13.45 10.45 1.10
C SER A 204 -12.07 9.80 1.08
N TYR A 205 -11.62 9.36 -0.10
CA TYR A 205 -10.31 8.74 -0.32
C TYR A 205 -9.57 9.41 -1.47
N TYR A 206 -8.25 9.46 -1.39
CA TYR A 206 -7.37 9.99 -2.41
C TYR A 206 -6.42 8.92 -2.90
N LEU A 207 -6.35 8.74 -4.21
CA LEU A 207 -5.43 7.83 -4.89
C LEU A 207 -4.36 8.64 -5.63
N MET A 208 -3.10 8.39 -5.28
CA MET A 208 -1.94 8.96 -5.96
C MET A 208 -1.50 8.05 -7.12
N ILE A 209 -1.36 8.61 -8.32
CA ILE A 209 -0.79 7.94 -9.50
C ILE A 209 0.15 8.88 -10.28
N GLU A 210 0.74 8.36 -11.36
CA GLU A 210 1.55 9.12 -12.33
C GLU A 210 0.77 9.46 -13.60
N ASP A 211 1.35 10.31 -14.45
CA ASP A 211 0.77 10.72 -15.73
C ASP A 211 1.03 9.75 -16.89
N ASP A 212 1.67 8.60 -16.62
CA ASP A 212 2.01 7.54 -17.58
C ASP A 212 1.61 6.15 -17.06
N VAL A 213 0.34 6.00 -16.66
CA VAL A 213 -0.19 4.79 -16.03
C VAL A 213 -1.43 4.28 -16.76
N LEU A 214 -1.48 2.97 -16.99
CA LEU A 214 -2.68 2.24 -17.37
C LEU A 214 -3.41 1.73 -16.12
N SER A 215 -4.73 1.87 -16.13
CA SER A 215 -5.62 1.35 -15.10
C SER A 215 -6.24 0.01 -15.52
N ALA A 216 -6.42 -0.87 -14.55
CA ALA A 216 -7.22 -2.07 -14.69
C ALA A 216 -8.71 -1.71 -14.87
N LYS A 217 -9.44 -2.53 -15.61
CA LYS A 217 -10.91 -2.43 -15.72
C LYS A 217 -11.56 -2.52 -14.34
N SER A 218 -12.47 -1.61 -14.01
CA SER A 218 -13.17 -1.55 -12.72
C SER A 218 -12.24 -1.40 -11.50
N PHE A 219 -11.08 -0.76 -11.67
CA PHE A 219 -10.16 -0.46 -10.56
C PHE A 219 -10.86 0.28 -9.42
N PHE A 220 -11.85 1.13 -9.73
CA PHE A 220 -12.59 1.90 -8.74
C PHE A 220 -13.38 0.97 -7.82
N THR A 221 -14.15 0.04 -8.38
CA THR A 221 -14.86 -1.00 -7.60
C THR A 221 -13.87 -1.84 -6.78
N ALA A 222 -12.72 -2.22 -7.36
CA ALA A 222 -11.69 -2.95 -6.64
C ALA A 222 -11.17 -2.19 -5.40
N ILE A 223 -10.88 -0.89 -5.55
CA ILE A 223 -10.49 0.00 -4.45
C ILE A 223 -11.59 0.08 -3.39
N ARG A 224 -12.86 0.21 -3.82
CA ARG A 224 -14.01 0.29 -2.91
C ARG A 224 -14.13 -0.99 -2.06
N LYS A 225 -14.00 -2.16 -2.68
CA LYS A 225 -13.99 -3.46 -1.97
C LYS A 225 -12.80 -3.56 -1.01
N ALA A 226 -11.61 -3.16 -1.45
CA ALA A 226 -10.41 -3.16 -0.61
C ALA A 226 -10.58 -2.28 0.64
N VAL A 227 -11.11 -1.06 0.49
CA VAL A 227 -11.43 -0.17 1.61
C VAL A 227 -12.45 -0.80 2.55
N ALA A 228 -13.54 -1.37 2.02
CA ALA A 228 -14.56 -2.04 2.83
C ALA A 228 -13.99 -3.24 3.62
N SER A 229 -13.05 -3.99 3.04
CA SER A 229 -12.36 -5.09 3.74
C SER A 229 -11.50 -4.63 4.92
N GLN A 230 -11.14 -3.34 4.95
CA GLN A 230 -10.34 -2.71 6.00
C GLN A 230 -11.21 -1.92 7.00
N GLU A 231 -12.53 -2.10 6.97
CA GLU A 231 -13.43 -1.46 7.93
C GLU A 231 -13.07 -1.86 9.37
N GLY A 232 -13.02 -0.87 10.27
CA GLY A 232 -12.60 -1.06 11.67
C GLY A 232 -11.08 -1.18 11.89
N SER A 233 -10.27 -1.27 10.84
CA SER A 233 -8.81 -1.26 10.95
C SER A 233 -8.23 0.16 10.82
N ASN A 234 -7.09 0.39 11.49
CA ASN A 234 -6.31 1.62 11.34
C ASN A 234 -5.17 1.38 10.34
N TRP A 235 -5.14 2.18 9.28
CA TRP A 235 -4.10 2.13 8.24
C TRP A 235 -3.78 3.55 7.79
N ALA A 236 -2.51 3.78 7.48
CA ALA A 236 -1.96 5.01 6.93
C ALA A 236 -1.99 5.03 5.40
N THR A 237 -1.73 3.88 4.76
CA THR A 237 -1.70 3.76 3.29
C THR A 237 -2.06 2.36 2.84
N LEU A 238 -2.92 2.25 1.83
CA LEU A 238 -3.17 1.02 1.07
C LEU A 238 -2.51 1.13 -0.31
N GLU A 239 -1.96 0.04 -0.82
CA GLU A 239 -1.20 0.04 -2.09
C GLU A 239 -1.85 -0.87 -3.14
N PHE A 240 -1.94 -0.40 -4.38
CA PHE A 240 -2.54 -1.10 -5.52
C PHE A 240 -1.57 -1.30 -6.70
N SER A 241 -0.27 -1.09 -6.46
CA SER A 241 0.83 -1.42 -7.38
C SER A 241 2.08 -1.73 -6.56
N LYS A 242 3.06 -2.41 -7.17
CA LYS A 242 4.41 -2.54 -6.61
C LYS A 242 5.30 -1.33 -6.90
N LEU A 243 4.89 -0.45 -7.82
CA LEU A 243 5.75 0.54 -8.44
C LEU A 243 5.74 1.86 -7.68
N GLY A 244 6.74 2.07 -6.82
CA GLY A 244 7.04 3.37 -6.22
C GLY A 244 5.84 4.01 -5.52
N TYR A 245 5.41 5.19 -5.98
CA TYR A 245 4.24 5.91 -5.45
C TYR A 245 2.95 5.74 -6.27
N ILE A 246 2.96 4.91 -7.32
CA ILE A 246 1.77 4.59 -8.12
C ILE A 246 0.81 3.74 -7.29
N GLY A 247 -0.48 4.10 -7.29
CA GLY A 247 -1.52 3.31 -6.65
C GLY A 247 -1.51 3.38 -5.14
N LYS A 248 -1.00 4.47 -4.54
CA LYS A 248 -1.06 4.69 -3.09
C LYS A 248 -2.35 5.41 -2.71
N LEU A 249 -3.15 4.76 -1.87
CA LEU A 249 -4.44 5.26 -1.40
C LEU A 249 -4.34 5.77 0.04
N TYR A 250 -4.91 6.95 0.28
CA TYR A 250 -4.97 7.64 1.55
C TYR A 250 -6.41 7.99 1.90
N ARG A 251 -6.72 8.11 3.20
CA ARG A 251 -7.94 8.78 3.64
C ARG A 251 -7.78 10.27 3.40
N SER A 252 -8.81 10.93 2.86
CA SER A 252 -8.70 12.35 2.55
C SER A 252 -8.45 13.22 3.79
N SER A 253 -8.90 12.75 4.96
CA SER A 253 -8.63 13.38 6.27
C SER A 253 -7.15 13.43 6.65
N ASP A 254 -6.32 12.55 6.09
CA ASP A 254 -4.88 12.50 6.38
C ASP A 254 -4.05 13.34 5.39
N LEU A 255 -4.65 13.82 4.30
CA LEU A 255 -3.95 14.58 3.26
C LEU A 255 -3.30 15.87 3.76
N PRO A 256 -3.91 16.68 4.66
CA PRO A 256 -3.21 17.85 5.20
C PRO A 256 -1.91 17.48 5.93
N ARG A 257 -1.88 16.33 6.60
CA ARG A 257 -0.67 15.82 7.26
C ARG A 257 0.35 15.32 6.24
N LEU A 258 -0.11 14.58 5.22
CA LEU A 258 0.75 14.08 4.15
C LEU A 258 1.39 15.23 3.36
N ALA A 259 0.62 16.25 2.97
CA ALA A 259 1.12 17.42 2.25
C ALA A 259 2.20 18.17 3.04
N ARG A 260 1.96 18.40 4.34
CA ARG A 260 2.95 19.01 5.24
C ARG A 260 4.20 18.15 5.36
N PHE A 261 4.05 16.83 5.44
CA PHE A 261 5.19 15.92 5.51
C PHE A 261 6.05 15.95 4.23
N LEU A 262 5.42 15.86 3.07
CA LEU A 262 6.11 15.96 1.78
C LEU A 262 6.83 17.31 1.61
N LEU A 263 6.16 18.41 2.00
CA LEU A 263 6.75 19.74 1.92
C LEU A 263 7.88 19.93 2.94
N LEU A 264 7.74 19.43 4.17
CA LEU A 264 8.77 19.56 5.20
C LEU A 264 10.06 18.83 4.79
N PHE A 265 9.93 17.66 4.18
CA PHE A 265 11.06 16.82 3.80
C PHE A 265 11.44 16.92 2.31
N TYR A 266 10.98 17.96 1.61
CA TYR A 266 11.13 18.06 0.16
C TYR A 266 12.60 18.03 -0.30
N GLN A 267 13.53 18.54 0.50
CA GLN A 267 14.97 18.52 0.20
C GLN A 267 15.63 17.18 0.54
N GLU A 268 15.04 16.41 1.47
CA GLU A 268 15.75 15.32 2.11
C GLU A 268 15.82 14.08 1.23
N MET A 269 14.70 13.63 0.66
CA MET A 269 14.57 12.34 -0.02
C MET A 269 13.63 12.37 -1.22
N PRO A 270 13.69 11.42 -2.16
CA PRO A 270 12.66 11.23 -3.18
C PRO A 270 11.27 10.94 -2.59
N CYS A 271 10.21 11.27 -3.34
CA CYS A 271 8.82 11.17 -2.90
C CYS A 271 8.43 9.76 -2.46
N ASP A 272 8.75 8.76 -3.27
CA ASP A 272 8.56 7.33 -3.01
C ASP A 272 9.09 6.91 -1.63
N TRP A 273 10.28 7.38 -1.27
CA TRP A 273 10.89 7.06 0.02
C TRP A 273 10.18 7.80 1.16
N LEU A 274 9.81 9.07 0.94
CA LEU A 274 9.03 9.82 1.92
C LEU A 274 7.69 9.15 2.23
N LEU A 275 6.99 8.63 1.22
CA LEU A 275 5.71 7.93 1.45
C LEU A 275 5.89 6.66 2.29
N ASP A 276 6.99 5.93 2.12
CA ASP A 276 7.32 4.79 2.99
C ASP A 276 7.58 5.22 4.43
N HIS A 277 8.31 6.32 4.64
CA HIS A 277 8.55 6.88 5.98
C HIS A 277 7.26 7.41 6.63
N PHE A 278 6.39 8.05 5.85
CA PHE A 278 5.09 8.53 6.33
C PHE A 278 4.25 7.38 6.89
N ARG A 279 4.16 6.26 6.16
CA ARG A 279 3.50 5.03 6.60
C ARG A 279 4.08 4.51 7.92
N LEU A 280 5.41 4.43 8.02
CA LEU A 280 6.12 3.95 9.21
C LEU A 280 5.89 4.85 10.43
N LEU A 281 5.95 6.17 10.25
CA LEU A 281 5.72 7.16 11.31
C LEU A 281 4.29 7.12 11.84
N LEU A 282 3.33 6.78 10.99
CA LEU A 282 1.94 6.51 11.39
C LEU A 282 1.72 5.10 11.93
N THR A 283 2.79 4.44 12.39
CA THR A 283 2.79 3.15 13.07
C THR A 283 2.34 1.95 12.23
N GLN A 284 2.16 2.13 10.92
CA GLN A 284 1.91 1.03 9.99
C GLN A 284 3.26 0.45 9.52
N LYS A 285 3.73 -0.60 10.20
CA LYS A 285 4.99 -1.29 9.83
C LYS A 285 4.85 -2.08 8.53
N ASP A 286 3.75 -2.81 8.39
CA ASP A 286 3.52 -3.70 7.26
C ASP A 286 2.93 -2.96 6.05
N VAL A 287 3.38 -3.35 4.86
CA VAL A 287 2.80 -2.89 3.60
C VAL A 287 1.48 -3.63 3.35
N ILE A 288 0.37 -2.89 3.32
CA ILE A 288 -0.95 -3.43 2.97
C ILE A 288 -1.17 -3.21 1.46
N ARG A 289 -0.55 -4.07 0.66
CA ARG A 289 -0.66 -4.03 -0.81
C ARG A 289 -1.65 -5.06 -1.31
N PHE A 290 -2.66 -4.64 -2.05
CA PHE A 290 -3.67 -5.50 -2.66
C PHE A 290 -3.17 -6.14 -3.94
N LYS A 291 -3.62 -7.39 -4.20
CA LYS A 291 -3.33 -8.13 -5.43
C LYS A 291 -4.62 -8.53 -6.16
N PRO A 292 -4.57 -8.64 -7.50
CA PRO A 292 -3.54 -8.13 -8.42
C PRO A 292 -3.39 -6.60 -8.36
N SER A 293 -2.28 -6.10 -8.90
CA SER A 293 -2.05 -4.68 -9.07
C SER A 293 -3.08 -4.09 -10.04
N LEU A 294 -3.60 -2.91 -9.72
CA LEU A 294 -4.62 -2.21 -10.52
C LEU A 294 -4.03 -1.20 -11.49
N PHE A 295 -2.71 -0.95 -11.40
CA PHE A 295 -2.03 0.07 -12.16
C PHE A 295 -0.70 -0.44 -12.73
N GLN A 296 -0.46 -0.13 -14.00
CA GLN A 296 0.74 -0.48 -14.74
C GLN A 296 1.36 0.76 -15.35
N HIS A 297 2.64 0.99 -15.09
CA HIS A 297 3.39 2.06 -15.74
C HIS A 297 3.57 1.77 -17.25
N MET A 298 3.24 2.73 -18.11
CA MET A 298 3.34 2.63 -19.56
C MET A 298 4.38 3.58 -20.17
N GLY A 299 4.99 4.46 -19.36
CA GLY A 299 5.96 5.44 -19.80
C GLY A 299 7.28 4.82 -20.27
N LEU A 300 7.56 4.84 -21.57
CA LEU A 300 8.86 4.35 -22.08
C LEU A 300 10.01 5.31 -21.76
N TYR A 301 9.74 6.61 -21.61
CA TYR A 301 10.76 7.64 -21.37
C TYR A 301 10.47 8.40 -20.08
N SER A 302 11.45 8.46 -19.18
CA SER A 302 11.35 9.21 -17.92
C SER A 302 11.17 10.71 -18.17
N SER A 303 10.37 11.36 -17.33
CA SER A 303 10.29 12.82 -17.25
C SER A 303 11.63 13.46 -16.87
N PHE A 304 12.49 12.74 -16.13
CA PHE A 304 13.86 13.15 -15.87
C PHE A 304 14.78 12.71 -17.02
N GLN A 305 15.27 13.68 -17.80
CA GLN A 305 16.26 13.50 -18.89
C GLN A 305 15.82 12.60 -20.06
N GLY A 306 14.60 12.06 -20.08
CA GLY A 306 14.11 11.25 -21.21
C GLY A 306 14.75 9.86 -21.30
N ASN A 307 15.30 9.34 -20.20
CA ASN A 307 15.93 8.02 -20.15
C ASN A 307 14.89 6.91 -20.40
N VAL A 308 15.30 5.84 -21.09
CA VAL A 308 14.42 4.68 -21.32
C VAL A 308 14.10 4.01 -19.98
N ASN A 309 12.82 3.85 -19.69
CA ASN A 309 12.30 3.21 -18.50
C ASN A 309 11.32 2.10 -18.91
N ARG A 310 11.51 0.88 -18.39
CA ARG A 310 10.65 -0.28 -18.66
C ARG A 310 10.23 -0.90 -17.33
N LEU A 311 9.50 -0.13 -16.53
CA LEU A 311 8.92 -0.63 -15.30
C LEU A 311 7.67 -1.44 -15.65
N GLU A 312 7.70 -2.73 -15.33
CA GLU A 312 6.58 -3.65 -15.44
C GLU A 312 6.20 -4.16 -14.04
N ASP A 313 4.90 -4.23 -13.76
CA ASP A 313 4.34 -4.87 -12.58
C ASP A 313 3.82 -6.25 -12.98
N ASP A 314 4.56 -7.29 -12.60
CA ASP A 314 4.26 -8.69 -12.87
C ASP A 314 2.97 -9.18 -12.19
N GLU A 315 2.38 -8.39 -11.29
CA GLU A 315 1.08 -8.67 -10.66
C GLU A 315 -0.07 -7.83 -11.25
N PHE A 316 0.17 -7.03 -12.30
CA PHE A 316 -0.91 -6.27 -12.96
C PHE A 316 -1.91 -7.18 -13.67
N GLU A 317 -3.20 -6.97 -13.40
CA GLU A 317 -4.30 -7.66 -14.09
C GLU A 317 -5.18 -6.63 -14.79
N ALA A 318 -5.29 -6.73 -16.11
CA ALA A 318 -6.01 -5.75 -16.90
C ALA A 318 -7.54 -5.83 -16.71
N ASP A 319 -8.06 -7.00 -16.32
CA ASP A 319 -9.48 -7.22 -16.02
C ASP A 319 -9.71 -7.48 -14.52
N ALA A 320 -10.04 -6.44 -13.75
CA ALA A 320 -10.34 -6.58 -12.33
C ALA A 320 -11.78 -7.05 -12.04
N MET A 321 -12.57 -7.44 -13.05
CA MET A 321 -13.96 -7.86 -12.83
C MET A 321 -14.10 -9.24 -12.15
N ASP A 322 -13.12 -10.14 -12.25
CA ASP A 322 -13.13 -11.44 -11.53
C ASP A 322 -12.49 -11.35 -10.13
N LEU A 323 -12.30 -10.14 -9.57
CA LEU A 323 -11.80 -10.02 -8.20
C LEU A 323 -12.82 -10.56 -7.19
N PRO A 324 -12.38 -11.34 -6.19
CA PRO A 324 -13.27 -11.81 -5.16
C PRO A 324 -13.81 -10.67 -4.31
N ASP A 325 -14.99 -10.87 -3.75
CA ASP A 325 -15.64 -9.92 -2.85
C ASP A 325 -15.04 -9.97 -1.45
N ASN A 326 -14.65 -11.17 -1.00
CA ASN A 326 -14.16 -11.47 0.34
C ASN A 326 -14.87 -10.64 1.44
N PRO A 327 -16.17 -10.91 1.72
CA PRO A 327 -16.94 -10.20 2.74
C PRO A 327 -16.20 -10.14 4.09
N PRO A 328 -16.37 -9.05 4.88
CA PRO A 328 -15.73 -8.91 6.19
C PRO A 328 -15.95 -10.14 7.07
N ALA A 329 -14.87 -10.68 7.64
CA ALA A 329 -14.89 -11.94 8.37
C ALA A 329 -13.79 -12.02 9.43
N ALA A 330 -14.05 -12.83 10.45
CA ALA A 330 -13.04 -13.31 11.37
C ALA A 330 -12.48 -14.65 10.87
N VAL A 331 -11.16 -14.80 10.88
CA VAL A 331 -10.49 -15.96 10.30
C VAL A 331 -9.68 -16.70 11.37
N PHE A 332 -9.91 -18.00 11.48
CA PHE A 332 -9.35 -18.85 12.54
C PHE A 332 -8.71 -20.10 11.94
N SER A 333 -7.72 -20.64 12.64
CA SER A 333 -7.19 -21.97 12.36
C SER A 333 -6.91 -22.72 13.65
N SER A 334 -7.11 -24.04 13.63
CA SER A 334 -6.67 -24.94 14.70
C SER A 334 -5.20 -25.34 14.58
N MET A 335 -4.54 -25.00 13.47
CA MET A 335 -3.14 -25.33 13.22
C MET A 335 -2.21 -24.29 13.85
N LEU A 336 -1.01 -24.72 14.26
CA LEU A 336 -0.02 -23.81 14.81
C LEU A 336 0.54 -22.90 13.71
N VAL A 337 0.44 -21.58 13.91
CA VAL A 337 0.93 -20.57 12.95
C VAL A 337 2.46 -20.53 12.97
N PHE A 338 3.08 -20.46 11.79
CA PHE A 338 4.50 -20.13 11.67
C PHE A 338 4.68 -18.61 11.68
N GLU A 339 5.50 -18.10 12.61
CA GLU A 339 5.86 -16.68 12.73
C GLU A 339 4.65 -15.74 12.60
N ASN A 340 4.65 -14.83 11.63
CA ASN A 340 3.59 -13.85 11.38
C ASN A 340 2.66 -14.25 10.21
N TYR A 341 2.63 -15.52 9.80
CA TYR A 341 1.80 -16.02 8.68
C TYR A 341 0.37 -16.39 9.14
N GLU A 342 -0.30 -15.44 9.78
CA GLU A 342 -1.61 -15.61 10.42
C GLU A 342 -2.74 -16.01 9.45
N PRO A 343 -3.83 -16.64 9.94
CA PRO A 343 -4.95 -17.08 9.09
C PRO A 343 -5.57 -15.96 8.24
N SER A 344 -5.68 -14.75 8.79
CA SER A 344 -6.21 -13.57 8.09
C SER A 344 -5.51 -13.30 6.74
N LYS A 345 -4.22 -13.62 6.61
CA LYS A 345 -3.43 -13.40 5.39
C LYS A 345 -3.84 -14.28 4.21
N ALA A 346 -4.47 -15.43 4.43
CA ALA A 346 -4.96 -16.28 3.35
C ALA A 346 -6.31 -15.81 2.77
N TYR A 347 -7.08 -15.05 3.55
CA TYR A 347 -8.38 -14.52 3.11
C TYR A 347 -8.30 -13.02 2.74
N SER A 348 -7.25 -12.32 3.15
CA SER A 348 -7.01 -10.95 2.73
C SER A 348 -6.63 -10.90 1.24
N THR A 349 -7.15 -9.90 0.53
CA THR A 349 -6.66 -9.53 -0.80
C THR A 349 -5.33 -8.77 -0.73
N ALA A 350 -4.85 -8.43 0.47
CA ALA A 350 -3.51 -7.92 0.69
C ALA A 350 -2.44 -9.03 0.56
N LYS A 351 -1.22 -8.66 0.15
CA LYS A 351 -0.11 -9.59 -0.03
C LYS A 351 0.19 -10.34 1.28
N GLY A 352 0.11 -11.66 1.19
CA GLY A 352 0.44 -12.57 2.27
C GLY A 352 -0.05 -13.98 1.94
N TYR A 353 0.16 -14.90 2.88
CA TYR A 353 -0.46 -16.21 2.91
C TYR A 353 -0.48 -16.71 4.35
N PHE A 354 -1.33 -17.70 4.62
CA PHE A 354 -1.29 -18.44 5.88
C PHE A 354 -0.24 -19.55 5.78
N TRP A 355 0.51 -19.80 6.86
CA TRP A 355 1.44 -20.92 6.94
C TRP A 355 1.32 -21.65 8.28
N GLY A 356 0.69 -22.82 8.24
CA GLY A 356 0.40 -23.65 9.40
C GLY A 356 1.31 -24.88 9.50
N LYS A 357 1.72 -25.22 10.72
CA LYS A 357 2.55 -26.40 11.00
C LYS A 357 1.71 -27.64 11.26
N ASN A 358 2.23 -28.79 10.82
CA ASN A 358 1.75 -30.14 11.15
C ASN A 358 0.22 -30.30 11.03
N PRO A 359 -0.37 -30.07 9.85
CA PRO A 359 -1.79 -30.32 9.61
C PRO A 359 -2.16 -31.79 9.90
N ALA A 360 -2.90 -32.00 10.99
CA ALA A 360 -3.42 -33.30 11.39
C ALA A 360 -4.84 -33.52 10.87
N VAL A 361 -5.25 -34.77 10.70
CA VAL A 361 -6.65 -35.11 10.40
C VAL A 361 -7.62 -34.41 11.37
N GLY A 362 -8.66 -33.78 10.83
CA GLY A 362 -9.62 -32.98 11.59
C GLY A 362 -9.17 -31.55 11.88
N SER A 363 -7.95 -31.15 11.53
CA SER A 363 -7.54 -29.74 11.61
C SER A 363 -8.40 -28.88 10.70
N VAL A 364 -8.69 -27.66 11.15
CA VAL A 364 -9.59 -26.74 10.45
C VAL A 364 -8.96 -25.37 10.23
N PHE A 365 -9.39 -24.75 9.15
CA PHE A 365 -9.25 -23.34 8.87
C PHE A 365 -10.66 -22.80 8.59
N CYS A 366 -11.11 -21.80 9.33
CA CYS A 366 -12.49 -21.33 9.30
C CYS A 366 -12.54 -19.81 9.09
N ILE A 367 -13.36 -19.38 8.14
CA ILE A 367 -13.75 -18.01 7.90
C ILE A 367 -15.18 -17.87 8.43
N VAL A 368 -15.41 -16.91 9.32
CA VAL A 368 -16.72 -16.61 9.89
C VAL A 368 -17.09 -15.20 9.47
N PHE A 369 -18.05 -15.07 8.54
CA PHE A 369 -18.44 -13.74 8.04
C PHE A 369 -19.06 -12.90 9.15
N HIS A 370 -18.85 -11.58 9.16
CA HIS A 370 -19.53 -10.71 10.12
C HIS A 370 -21.04 -10.74 9.90
N GLN A 371 -21.47 -10.65 8.64
CA GLN A 371 -22.85 -10.79 8.18
C GLN A 371 -22.99 -12.03 7.28
N PRO A 372 -24.11 -12.78 7.37
CA PRO A 372 -24.37 -13.89 6.45
C PRO A 372 -24.32 -13.43 4.99
N ALA A 373 -23.70 -14.22 4.11
CA ALA A 373 -23.46 -13.86 2.72
C ALA A 373 -24.04 -14.88 1.74
N HIS A 374 -24.60 -14.40 0.63
CA HIS A 374 -25.04 -15.25 -0.49
C HIS A 374 -23.84 -15.63 -1.36
N VAL A 375 -23.08 -16.64 -0.93
CA VAL A 375 -21.86 -17.08 -1.62
C VAL A 375 -22.19 -17.79 -2.93
N THR A 376 -21.63 -17.29 -4.03
CA THR A 376 -21.83 -17.82 -5.39
C THR A 376 -20.63 -18.60 -5.89
N ARG A 377 -19.44 -18.32 -5.36
CA ARG A 377 -18.21 -19.03 -5.72
C ARG A 377 -17.22 -18.99 -4.56
N VAL A 378 -16.50 -20.08 -4.37
CA VAL A 378 -15.35 -20.14 -3.47
C VAL A 378 -14.21 -20.83 -4.20
N ARG A 379 -13.02 -20.23 -4.16
CA ARG A 379 -11.79 -20.80 -4.71
C ARG A 379 -10.74 -20.80 -3.61
N VAL A 380 -10.07 -21.93 -3.43
CA VAL A 380 -8.95 -22.05 -2.48
C VAL A 380 -7.74 -22.59 -3.21
N ARG A 381 -6.61 -21.91 -3.04
CA ARG A 381 -5.30 -22.30 -3.56
C ARG A 381 -4.33 -22.51 -2.40
N THR A 382 -3.62 -23.64 -2.41
CA THR A 382 -2.62 -23.99 -1.39
C THR A 382 -1.26 -24.25 -2.02
N GLY A 383 -0.21 -24.17 -1.20
CA GLY A 383 1.19 -24.22 -1.66
C GLY A 383 1.71 -22.88 -2.18
N SER A 384 2.98 -22.85 -2.57
CA SER A 384 3.61 -21.70 -3.20
C SER A 384 4.65 -22.12 -4.22
N ASN A 385 5.03 -21.20 -5.11
CA ASN A 385 6.11 -21.45 -6.09
C ASN A 385 7.49 -21.61 -5.42
N GLU A 386 7.67 -21.04 -4.23
CA GLU A 386 8.95 -21.13 -3.49
C GLU A 386 9.03 -22.43 -2.66
N ARG A 387 7.87 -22.97 -2.25
CA ARG A 387 7.75 -24.15 -1.37
C ARG A 387 6.73 -25.14 -1.94
N HIS A 388 7.15 -25.86 -2.97
CA HIS A 388 6.30 -26.80 -3.71
C HIS A 388 5.71 -27.96 -2.89
N GLY A 389 6.24 -28.24 -1.69
CA GLY A 389 5.76 -29.32 -0.82
C GLY A 389 4.63 -28.92 0.14
N ASP A 390 4.44 -27.62 0.39
CA ASP A 390 3.58 -27.13 1.47
C ASP A 390 2.13 -26.87 1.01
N PHE A 391 1.58 -27.74 0.15
CA PHE A 391 0.18 -27.68 -0.27
C PHE A 391 -0.68 -28.70 0.47
N LEU A 392 -1.99 -28.51 0.45
CA LEU A 392 -2.92 -29.44 1.09
C LEU A 392 -3.08 -30.72 0.25
N ARG A 393 -2.61 -31.85 0.78
CA ARG A 393 -2.67 -33.15 0.10
C ARG A 393 -4.09 -33.75 0.10
N ALA A 394 -4.79 -33.65 1.24
CA ALA A 394 -6.14 -34.18 1.40
C ALA A 394 -6.97 -33.32 2.34
N GLY A 395 -8.04 -32.74 1.81
CA GLY A 395 -9.00 -31.97 2.58
C GLY A 395 -10.29 -31.74 1.81
N VAL A 396 -11.25 -31.13 2.48
CA VAL A 396 -12.54 -30.75 1.91
C VAL A 396 -12.86 -29.28 2.19
N LEU A 397 -13.62 -28.68 1.29
CA LEU A 397 -14.22 -27.37 1.43
C LEU A 397 -15.68 -27.53 1.88
N GLU A 398 -16.07 -26.79 2.91
CA GLU A 398 -17.38 -26.87 3.55
C GLU A 398 -17.99 -25.47 3.73
N LEU A 399 -19.29 -25.34 3.46
CA LEU A 399 -20.07 -24.13 3.74
C LEU A 399 -20.94 -24.36 4.98
N GLY A 400 -20.93 -23.40 5.90
CA GLY A 400 -21.49 -23.53 7.24
C GLY A 400 -22.60 -22.52 7.56
N GLN A 401 -23.50 -22.94 8.45
CA GLN A 401 -24.64 -22.17 8.97
C GLN A 401 -24.74 -22.35 10.48
N ARG A 402 -25.52 -21.47 11.14
CA ARG A 402 -25.74 -21.47 12.60
C ARG A 402 -24.43 -21.30 13.35
N ARG A 403 -23.92 -20.06 13.35
CA ARG A 403 -22.74 -19.63 14.10
C ARG A 403 -22.85 -20.05 15.56
N ARG A 404 -21.75 -20.58 16.09
CA ARG A 404 -21.65 -20.95 17.50
C ARG A 404 -21.55 -19.72 18.39
N ALA A 405 -21.88 -19.90 19.67
CA ALA A 405 -21.84 -18.84 20.67
C ALA A 405 -20.44 -18.24 20.87
N ASP A 406 -19.37 -18.99 20.59
CA ASP A 406 -17.99 -18.49 20.66
C ASP A 406 -17.58 -17.62 19.47
N GLY A 407 -18.40 -17.56 18.42
CA GLY A 407 -18.15 -16.81 17.20
C GLY A 407 -17.02 -17.34 16.31
N ARG A 408 -16.47 -18.53 16.58
CA ARG A 408 -15.27 -19.05 15.88
C ARG A 408 -15.55 -20.14 14.85
N ASP A 409 -16.75 -20.71 14.87
CA ASP A 409 -17.13 -21.84 14.02
C ASP A 409 -18.65 -21.83 13.79
N CYS A 410 -19.11 -22.61 12.82
CA CYS A 410 -20.52 -22.93 12.63
C CYS A 410 -20.84 -24.32 13.22
N SER A 411 -22.12 -24.63 13.42
CA SER A 411 -22.54 -25.94 13.96
C SER A 411 -22.98 -26.91 12.86
N VAL A 412 -23.44 -26.40 11.72
CA VAL A 412 -23.92 -27.19 10.58
C VAL A 412 -23.05 -26.87 9.38
N TYR A 413 -22.55 -27.91 8.70
CA TYR A 413 -21.70 -27.79 7.52
C TYR A 413 -22.15 -28.73 6.41
N THR A 414 -22.05 -28.24 5.18
CA THR A 414 -22.24 -29.02 3.96
C THR A 414 -20.92 -29.05 3.20
N THR A 415 -20.41 -30.24 2.89
CA THR A 415 -19.24 -30.39 2.02
C THR A 415 -19.59 -30.05 0.59
N VAL A 416 -18.82 -29.15 -0.02
CA VAL A 416 -19.07 -28.60 -1.35
C VAL A 416 -17.95 -28.91 -2.35
N GLY A 417 -16.80 -29.38 -1.90
CA GLY A 417 -15.70 -29.79 -2.77
C GLY A 417 -14.60 -30.52 -2.02
N THR A 418 -13.78 -31.25 -2.77
CA THR A 418 -12.58 -31.95 -2.29
C THR A 418 -11.37 -31.31 -2.94
N PHE A 419 -10.26 -31.21 -2.20
CA PHE A 419 -9.02 -30.66 -2.74
C PHE A 419 -8.36 -31.64 -3.70
N GLU A 420 -7.98 -31.13 -4.87
CA GLU A 420 -7.21 -31.84 -5.89
C GLU A 420 -5.91 -31.09 -6.15
N LYS A 421 -4.78 -31.75 -5.92
CA LYS A 421 -3.43 -31.14 -6.06
C LYS A 421 -3.33 -29.77 -5.36
N GLY A 422 -3.87 -29.68 -4.15
CA GLY A 422 -3.85 -28.45 -3.34
C GLY A 422 -4.85 -27.37 -3.75
N ASN A 423 -5.76 -27.62 -4.69
CA ASN A 423 -6.74 -26.63 -5.14
C ASN A 423 -8.17 -27.16 -5.02
N VAL A 424 -9.11 -26.26 -4.78
CA VAL A 424 -10.55 -26.56 -4.87
C VAL A 424 -11.28 -25.32 -5.35
N GLU A 425 -12.28 -25.53 -6.18
CA GLU A 425 -13.18 -24.47 -6.63
C GLU A 425 -14.62 -24.98 -6.59
N TRP A 426 -15.49 -24.21 -5.97
CA TRP A 426 -16.91 -24.45 -5.93
C TRP A 426 -17.66 -23.28 -6.57
N ARG A 427 -18.68 -23.58 -7.38
CA ARG A 427 -19.58 -22.60 -8.01
C ARG A 427 -21.02 -22.99 -7.72
N GLY A 428 -21.80 -22.05 -7.18
CA GLY A 428 -23.18 -22.23 -6.76
C GLY A 428 -24.23 -22.23 -7.88
N LEU A 429 -23.84 -22.50 -9.13
CA LEU A 429 -24.69 -22.31 -10.31
C LEU A 429 -25.73 -23.43 -10.57
N GLU A 430 -25.79 -24.49 -9.75
CA GLU A 430 -26.54 -25.70 -10.17
C GLU A 430 -27.61 -26.23 -9.19
N LYS A 431 -27.77 -25.73 -7.96
CA LYS A 431 -28.73 -26.32 -7.00
C LYS A 431 -29.41 -25.31 -6.07
N GLY A 432 -30.10 -24.31 -6.63
CA GLY A 432 -30.80 -23.29 -5.85
C GLY A 432 -29.84 -22.42 -5.04
N ALA A 433 -30.23 -21.19 -4.72
CA ALA A 433 -29.39 -20.35 -3.88
C ALA A 433 -29.20 -21.05 -2.52
N PRO A 434 -27.96 -21.35 -2.07
CA PRO A 434 -27.76 -21.82 -0.71
C PRO A 434 -28.36 -20.78 0.24
N ASN A 435 -29.00 -21.22 1.32
CA ASN A 435 -29.31 -20.32 2.43
C ASN A 435 -28.04 -19.52 2.78
N PRO A 436 -28.18 -18.26 3.25
CA PRO A 436 -27.04 -17.40 3.56
C PRO A 436 -25.95 -18.16 4.31
N VAL A 437 -24.74 -18.13 3.77
CA VAL A 437 -23.58 -18.80 4.35
C VAL A 437 -23.06 -17.92 5.48
N GLU A 438 -22.79 -18.52 6.64
CA GLU A 438 -22.21 -17.83 7.79
C GLU A 438 -20.73 -18.18 7.97
N CYS A 439 -20.31 -19.38 7.56
CA CYS A 439 -18.92 -19.82 7.65
C CYS A 439 -18.44 -20.53 6.38
N VAL A 440 -17.16 -20.36 6.04
CA VAL A 440 -16.45 -21.19 5.04
C VAL A 440 -15.33 -21.93 5.77
N ARG A 441 -15.27 -23.26 5.64
CA ARG A 441 -14.30 -24.09 6.36
C ARG A 441 -13.52 -25.00 5.43
N ILE A 442 -12.21 -25.05 5.63
CA ILE A 442 -11.32 -26.06 5.08
C ILE A 442 -11.05 -27.05 6.20
N ARG A 443 -11.28 -28.34 5.94
CA ARG A 443 -11.02 -29.41 6.90
C ARG A 443 -10.04 -30.42 6.33
N VAL A 444 -8.96 -30.66 7.05
CA VAL A 444 -7.94 -31.66 6.71
C VAL A 444 -8.53 -33.06 6.91
N THR A 445 -8.50 -33.89 5.87
CA THR A 445 -9.05 -35.26 5.92
C THR A 445 -8.00 -36.33 6.11
N GLN A 446 -6.71 -36.01 5.88
CA GLN A 446 -5.58 -36.88 6.17
C GLN A 446 -4.42 -36.05 6.72
N SER A 447 -3.75 -36.55 7.75
CA SER A 447 -2.55 -35.90 8.29
C SER A 447 -1.42 -35.89 7.24
N GLN A 448 -0.63 -34.83 7.20
CA GLN A 448 0.60 -34.74 6.39
C GLN A 448 1.76 -34.19 7.23
N SER A 449 2.99 -34.61 6.90
CA SER A 449 4.21 -34.16 7.60
C SER A 449 4.65 -32.77 7.17
N GLU A 450 4.39 -32.42 5.92
CA GLU A 450 4.67 -31.09 5.39
C GLU A 450 3.74 -30.05 6.00
N TRP A 451 4.25 -28.82 6.11
CA TRP A 451 3.45 -27.70 6.55
C TRP A 451 2.42 -27.33 5.49
N LEU A 452 1.45 -26.48 5.84
CA LEU A 452 0.38 -26.07 4.95
C LEU A 452 0.44 -24.58 4.70
N ILE A 453 0.70 -24.20 3.46
CA ILE A 453 0.49 -22.84 2.95
C ILE A 453 -0.91 -22.78 2.33
N ILE A 454 -1.74 -21.86 2.82
CA ILE A 454 -2.97 -21.46 2.09
C ILE A 454 -2.67 -20.11 1.46
N GLN A 455 -2.52 -20.12 0.13
CA GLN A 455 -2.04 -18.99 -0.65
C GLN A 455 -3.13 -17.94 -0.87
N SER A 456 -4.36 -18.38 -1.16
CA SER A 456 -5.53 -17.53 -1.24
C SER A 456 -6.82 -18.31 -0.99
N ILE A 457 -7.78 -17.62 -0.39
CA ILE A 457 -9.17 -18.02 -0.29
C ILE A 457 -10.01 -16.87 -0.84
N ASP A 458 -10.64 -17.13 -1.97
CA ASP A 458 -11.36 -16.16 -2.76
C ASP A 458 -12.86 -16.51 -2.72
N VAL A 459 -13.69 -15.56 -2.29
CA VAL A 459 -15.14 -15.71 -2.11
C VAL A 459 -15.85 -14.65 -2.94
N TRP A 460 -16.77 -15.08 -3.80
CA TRP A 460 -17.69 -14.21 -4.51
C TRP A 460 -19.10 -14.38 -3.96
N THR A 461 -19.85 -13.30 -3.99
CA THR A 461 -21.21 -13.19 -3.48
C THR A 461 -22.16 -12.69 -4.56
N ALA A 462 -23.43 -13.07 -4.48
CA ALA A 462 -24.47 -12.41 -5.27
C ALA A 462 -24.60 -10.98 -4.71
N GLY A 463 -24.45 -9.98 -5.58
CA GLY A 463 -24.60 -8.58 -5.19
C GLY A 463 -25.94 -8.36 -4.48
N SER A 464 -25.88 -7.66 -3.34
CA SER A 464 -27.06 -7.07 -2.69
C SER A 464 -27.58 -5.88 -3.49
#